data_AF-A0A1X7V7V7-F1
#
_entry.id   AF-A0A1X7V7V7-F1
#
_cell.length_a   1.000
_cell.length_b   1.000
_cell.length_c   1.000
_cell.angle_alpha   90.00
_cell.angle_beta   90.00
_cell.angle_gamma   90.00
#
_symmetry.space_group_name_H-M   'P 1'
#
loop_
_entity.id
_entity.type
_entity.pdbx_description
1 polymer ?
#
loop_
_entity_poly.entity_id
_entity_poly.type
_entity_poly.pdbx_seq_one_letter_code
_entity_poly.pdbx_strand_id
1 'polypeptide(L)'
;MVLKHIRSTPYHLGPNGMAERFVQSFKTALKAAESNGLPICNQLANMLLAYKSTPHSTTNESLALLFFKRQLETRLDMIHPDISSDVQNSQTCQKEYYDCHARFREVVPELDEFAPEPDSHWSIPPVENPTVPQDPQLVQEPHYPSRNCHLPNRFGWVL
;
A
#
# COMPACT_ATOMS: atom_id res chain seq x y z
N MET A 1 27.34 -2.72 -28.93
CA MET A 1 25.98 -3.31 -29.04
C MET A 1 25.49 -3.07 -30.47
N VAL A 2 25.24 -4.12 -31.25
CA VAL A 2 24.74 -4.00 -32.63
C VAL A 2 23.23 -4.23 -32.62
N LEU A 3 22.46 -3.26 -33.13
CA LEU A 3 21.01 -3.39 -33.27
C LEU A 3 20.68 -4.27 -34.48
N LYS A 4 19.94 -5.37 -34.23
CA LYS A 4 19.44 -6.25 -35.28
C LYS A 4 18.04 -5.80 -35.70
N HIS A 5 17.88 -5.41 -36.96
CA HIS A 5 16.57 -5.09 -37.53
C HIS A 5 15.87 -6.37 -37.97
N ILE A 6 14.67 -6.61 -37.45
CA ILE A 6 13.80 -7.73 -37.82
C ILE A 6 12.61 -7.16 -38.60
N ARG A 7 12.30 -7.73 -39.76
CA ARG A 7 11.16 -7.32 -40.61
C ARG A 7 10.09 -8.41 -40.60
N SER A 8 8.83 -8.00 -40.53
CA SER A 8 7.70 -8.90 -40.78
C SER A 8 7.56 -9.18 -42.28
N THR A 9 7.08 -10.36 -42.63
CA THR A 9 6.76 -10.69 -44.03
C THR A 9 5.54 -9.88 -44.49
N PRO A 10 5.46 -9.53 -45.79
CA PRO A 10 4.26 -8.92 -46.36
C PRO A 10 3.02 -9.79 -46.08
N TYR A 11 1.87 -9.17 -45.81
CA TYR A 11 0.57 -9.83 -45.58
C TYR A 11 0.48 -10.77 -44.37
N HIS A 12 1.43 -10.72 -43.43
CA HIS A 12 1.38 -11.53 -42.20
C HIS A 12 1.26 -10.62 -40.95
N LEU A 13 0.03 -10.45 -40.45
CA LEU A 13 -0.30 -9.48 -39.38
C LEU A 13 0.06 -9.98 -37.97
N GLY A 14 0.13 -11.30 -37.76
CA GLY A 14 0.42 -11.93 -36.46
C GLY A 14 1.57 -11.32 -35.64
N PRO A 15 2.78 -11.13 -36.19
CA PRO A 15 3.95 -10.67 -35.44
C PRO A 15 3.86 -9.21 -35.03
N ASN A 16 2.99 -8.39 -35.65
CA ASN A 16 2.84 -6.98 -35.32
C ASN A 16 1.56 -6.68 -34.53
N GLY A 17 0.84 -7.71 -34.07
CA GLY A 17 -0.45 -7.55 -33.41
C GLY A 17 -0.41 -6.62 -32.18
N MET A 18 0.68 -6.62 -31.41
CA MET A 18 0.81 -5.73 -30.25
C MET A 18 0.90 -4.25 -30.66
N ALA A 19 1.64 -3.94 -31.72
CA ALA A 19 1.69 -2.58 -32.24
C ALA A 19 0.34 -2.13 -32.79
N GLU A 20 -0.38 -3.03 -33.48
CA GLU A 20 -1.71 -2.75 -34.00
C GLU A 20 -2.72 -2.47 -32.87
N ARG A 21 -2.71 -3.27 -31.81
CA ARG A 21 -3.52 -3.04 -30.61
C ARG A 21 -3.20 -1.71 -29.95
N PHE A 22 -1.91 -1.38 -29.82
CA PHE A 22 -1.50 -0.07 -29.31
C PHE A 22 -2.05 1.08 -30.16
N VAL A 23 -1.94 0.99 -31.49
CA VAL A 23 -2.47 2.01 -32.41
C VAL A 23 -4.00 2.14 -32.30
N GLN A 24 -4.72 1.04 -32.07
CA GLN A 24 -6.16 1.08 -31.81
C GLN A 24 -6.46 1.85 -30.51
N SER A 25 -5.83 1.49 -29.40
CA SER A 25 -5.98 2.18 -28.12
C SER A 25 -5.61 3.66 -28.22
N PHE A 26 -4.52 3.98 -28.92
CA PHE A 26 -4.05 5.33 -29.18
C PHE A 26 -5.11 6.17 -29.89
N LYS A 27 -5.66 5.66 -31.01
CA LYS A 27 -6.69 6.37 -31.79
C LYS A 27 -7.97 6.56 -30.98
N THR A 28 -8.40 5.55 -30.24
CA THR A 28 -9.59 5.64 -29.39
C THR A 28 -9.42 6.69 -28.29
N ALA A 29 -8.25 6.71 -27.64
CA ALA A 29 -7.96 7.69 -26.59
C ALA A 29 -7.91 9.13 -27.12
N LEU A 30 -7.30 9.35 -28.30
CA LEU A 30 -7.30 10.69 -28.91
C LEU A 30 -8.70 11.14 -29.32
N LYS A 31 -9.51 10.27 -29.94
CA LYS A 31 -10.92 10.58 -30.26
C LYS A 31 -11.73 10.95 -29.01
N ALA A 32 -11.48 10.26 -27.89
CA ALA A 32 -12.11 10.60 -26.63
C ALA A 32 -11.60 11.93 -26.04
N ALA A 33 -10.36 12.32 -26.35
CA ALA A 33 -9.75 13.55 -25.87
C ALA A 33 -10.06 14.79 -26.73
N GLU A 34 -10.54 14.61 -27.97
CA GLU A 34 -10.91 15.70 -28.89
C GLU A 34 -11.94 16.66 -28.28
N SER A 35 -12.86 16.16 -27.44
CA SER A 35 -13.88 16.97 -26.76
C SER A 35 -13.31 17.90 -25.68
N ASN A 36 -12.10 17.66 -25.18
CA ASN A 36 -11.53 18.41 -24.05
C ASN A 36 -10.91 19.77 -24.47
N GLY A 37 -10.77 20.05 -25.77
CA GLY A 37 -10.21 21.31 -26.27
C GLY A 37 -8.73 21.55 -25.94
N LEU A 38 -8.03 20.58 -25.36
CA LEU A 38 -6.61 20.67 -25.01
C LEU A 38 -5.73 20.61 -26.28
N PRO A 39 -4.53 21.22 -26.27
CA PRO A 39 -3.59 21.06 -27.38
C PRO A 39 -3.15 19.60 -27.52
N ILE A 40 -2.88 19.18 -28.75
CA ILE A 40 -2.56 17.78 -29.09
C ILE A 40 -1.41 17.19 -28.25
N CYS A 41 -0.39 17.99 -27.94
CA CYS A 41 0.74 17.56 -27.11
C CYS A 41 0.29 17.13 -25.70
N ASN A 42 -0.66 17.84 -25.10
CA ASN A 42 -1.18 17.52 -23.77
C ASN A 42 -2.08 16.29 -23.82
N GLN A 43 -2.91 16.16 -24.86
CA GLN A 43 -3.72 14.96 -25.06
C GLN A 43 -2.85 13.72 -25.22
N LEU A 44 -1.77 13.82 -25.99
CA LEU A 44 -0.79 12.77 -26.18
C LEU A 44 -0.11 12.41 -24.85
N ALA A 45 0.35 13.40 -24.08
CA ALA A 45 0.98 13.18 -22.79
C ALA A 45 0.04 12.46 -21.81
N ASN A 46 -1.22 12.88 -21.74
CA ASN A 46 -2.24 12.28 -20.88
C ASN A 46 -2.52 10.83 -21.27
N MET A 47 -2.68 10.56 -22.57
CA MET A 47 -2.90 9.20 -23.07
C MET A 47 -1.69 8.30 -22.77
N LEU A 48 -0.46 8.78 -22.99
CA LEU A 48 0.75 8.01 -22.69
C LEU A 48 0.91 7.75 -21.20
N LEU A 49 0.56 8.72 -20.35
CA LEU A 49 0.56 8.55 -18.90
C LEU A 49 -0.43 7.47 -18.49
N ALA A 50 -1.69 7.57 -18.94
CA ALA A 50 -2.73 6.59 -18.64
C ALA A 50 -2.36 5.18 -19.13
N TYR A 51 -1.80 5.07 -20.34
CA TYR A 51 -1.34 3.78 -20.88
C TYR A 51 -0.22 3.17 -20.01
N LYS A 52 0.69 3.99 -19.48
CA LYS A 52 1.81 3.52 -18.65
C LYS A 52 1.40 3.12 -17.23
N SER A 53 0.41 3.81 -16.65
CA SER A 53 -0.06 3.55 -15.28
C SER A 53 -1.12 2.45 -15.21
N THR A 54 -1.88 2.22 -16.27
CA THR A 54 -2.96 1.21 -16.27
C THR A 54 -2.38 -0.22 -16.33
N PRO A 55 -2.83 -1.14 -15.47
CA PRO A 55 -2.44 -2.54 -15.55
C PRO A 55 -2.97 -3.21 -16.83
N HIS A 56 -2.13 -4.00 -17.50
CA HIS A 56 -2.53 -4.75 -18.69
C HIS A 56 -3.24 -6.05 -18.34
N SER A 57 -4.31 -6.39 -19.06
CA SER A 57 -5.12 -7.59 -18.79
C SER A 57 -4.35 -8.91 -18.82
N THR A 58 -3.30 -9.01 -19.65
CA THR A 58 -2.51 -10.25 -19.79
C THR A 58 -1.52 -10.44 -18.65
N THR A 59 -0.98 -9.36 -18.12
CA THR A 59 0.13 -9.38 -17.15
C THR A 59 -0.35 -8.97 -15.76
N ASN A 60 -1.52 -8.35 -15.66
CA ASN A 60 -2.07 -7.66 -14.48
C ASN A 60 -1.17 -6.56 -13.89
N GLU A 61 -0.06 -6.25 -14.55
CA GLU A 61 0.91 -5.26 -14.14
C GLU A 61 0.91 -4.06 -15.07
N SER A 62 1.28 -2.90 -14.52
CA SER A 62 1.44 -1.67 -15.30
C SER A 62 2.72 -1.70 -16.14
N LEU A 63 2.68 -1.08 -17.33
CA LEU A 63 3.86 -0.90 -18.18
C LEU A 63 4.98 -0.18 -17.45
N ALA A 64 4.65 0.82 -16.64
CA ALA A 64 5.61 1.55 -15.84
C ALA A 64 6.37 0.63 -14.89
N LEU A 65 5.67 -0.28 -14.22
CA LEU A 65 6.31 -1.26 -13.35
C LEU A 65 7.23 -2.20 -14.14
N LEU A 66 6.77 -2.70 -15.29
CA LEU A 66 7.56 -3.62 -16.11
C LEU A 66 8.83 -2.96 -16.66
N PHE A 67 8.71 -1.71 -17.12
CA PHE A 67 9.76 -0.96 -17.82
C PHE A 67 10.70 -0.21 -16.88
N PHE A 68 10.16 0.52 -15.89
CA PHE A 68 10.94 1.32 -14.95
C PHE A 68 11.20 0.62 -13.62
N LYS A 69 10.63 -0.57 -13.38
CA LYS A 69 10.73 -1.31 -12.11
C LYS A 69 10.21 -0.53 -10.90
N ARG A 70 9.32 0.44 -11.15
CA ARG A 70 8.62 1.23 -10.13
C ARG A 70 7.22 1.57 -10.61
N GLN A 71 6.30 1.79 -9.69
CA GLN A 71 4.98 2.31 -10.00
C GLN A 71 5.06 3.81 -10.27
N LEU A 72 4.34 4.30 -11.29
CA LEU A 72 4.19 5.74 -11.51
C LEU A 72 3.03 6.23 -10.64
N GLU A 73 3.30 7.20 -9.79
CA GLU A 73 2.23 7.84 -9.02
C GLU A 73 1.51 8.87 -9.87
N THR A 74 0.20 8.73 -9.93
CA THR A 74 -0.72 9.66 -10.58
C THR A 74 -1.32 10.62 -9.56
N ARG A 75 -2.01 11.66 -10.04
CA ARG A 75 -2.74 12.58 -9.17
C ARG A 75 -3.77 11.89 -8.27
N LEU A 76 -4.36 10.78 -8.74
CA LEU A 76 -5.33 10.01 -7.97
C LEU A 76 -4.65 9.23 -6.85
N ASP A 77 -3.47 8.67 -7.11
CA ASP A 77 -2.71 7.92 -6.11
C ASP A 77 -2.31 8.81 -4.92
N MET A 78 -1.99 10.08 -5.17
CA MET A 78 -1.67 11.05 -4.11
C MET A 78 -2.87 11.46 -3.24
N ILE A 79 -4.10 11.17 -3.65
CA ILE A 79 -5.30 11.47 -2.85
C ILE A 79 -5.54 10.38 -1.79
N HIS A 80 -4.99 9.18 -1.99
CA HIS A 80 -5.13 8.12 -1.01
C HIS A 80 -4.31 8.46 0.24
N PRO A 81 -4.93 8.58 1.43
CA PRO A 81 -4.19 8.79 2.66
C PRO A 81 -3.26 7.60 2.88
N ASP A 82 -2.00 7.87 3.20
CA ASP A 82 -1.06 6.82 3.56
C ASP A 82 -1.40 6.29 4.96
N ILE A 83 -2.26 5.27 4.98
CA ILE A 83 -2.72 4.60 6.20
C ILE A 83 -1.53 4.11 7.03
N SER A 84 -0.44 3.71 6.39
CA SER A 84 0.74 3.21 7.10
C SER A 84 1.41 4.34 7.90
N SER A 85 1.53 5.52 7.30
CA SER A 85 2.03 6.72 7.97
C SER A 85 1.11 7.18 9.11
N ASP A 86 -0.21 7.16 8.90
CA ASP A 86 -1.19 7.55 9.93
C ASP A 86 -1.16 6.60 11.13
N VAL A 87 -1.02 5.29 10.88
CA VAL A 87 -0.87 4.28 11.91
C VAL A 87 0.45 4.46 12.67
N GLN A 88 1.56 4.69 11.97
CA GLN A 88 2.86 4.95 12.61
C GLN A 88 2.83 6.20 13.48
N ASN A 89 2.21 7.29 13.01
CA ASN A 89 2.05 8.52 13.78
C ASN A 89 1.21 8.27 15.03
N SER A 90 0.11 7.52 14.91
CA SER A 90 -0.74 7.16 16.04
C SER A 90 -0.03 6.28 17.06
N GLN A 91 0.74 5.28 16.61
CA GLN A 91 1.56 4.42 17.46
C GLN A 91 2.68 5.20 18.16
N THR A 92 3.30 6.14 17.46
CA THR A 92 4.34 7.02 18.02
C THR A 92 3.76 7.89 19.13
N CYS A 93 2.62 8.54 18.89
CA CYS A 93 1.91 9.30 19.92
C CYS A 93 1.51 8.44 21.13
N GLN A 94 1.03 7.21 20.90
CA GLN A 94 0.71 6.28 22.00
C GLN A 94 1.94 5.93 22.82
N LYS A 95 3.06 5.64 22.16
CA LYS A 95 4.33 5.33 22.81
C LYS A 95 4.84 6.52 23.61
N GLU A 96 4.87 7.71 23.03
CA GLU A 96 5.31 8.94 23.71
C GLU A 96 4.45 9.25 24.94
N TYR A 97 3.13 9.07 24.82
CA TYR A 97 2.21 9.21 25.94
C TYR A 97 2.49 8.17 27.04
N TYR A 98 2.73 6.91 26.67
CA TYR A 98 3.08 5.87 27.63
C TYR A 98 4.41 6.17 28.31
N ASP A 99 5.44 6.53 27.54
CA ASP A 99 6.81 6.76 28.03
C ASP A 99 6.86 7.94 29.02
N CYS A 100 6.07 8.99 28.82
CA CYS A 100 6.04 10.12 29.76
C CYS A 100 5.27 9.83 31.05
N HIS A 101 4.41 8.80 31.08
CA HIS A 101 3.71 8.32 32.28
C HIS A 101 4.32 7.06 32.88
N ALA A 102 5.28 6.44 32.19
CA ALA A 102 6.01 5.29 32.67
C ALA A 102 6.92 5.71 33.83
N ARG A 103 6.90 4.92 34.91
CA ARG A 103 7.88 5.12 35.98
C ARG A 103 9.26 4.71 35.50
N PHE A 104 10.28 5.44 35.92
CA PHE A 104 11.67 5.09 35.67
C PHE A 104 11.91 3.66 36.16
N ARG A 105 12.15 2.76 35.22
CA ARG A 105 12.56 1.39 35.51
C ARG A 105 14.06 1.38 35.36
N GLU A 106 14.76 1.23 36.49
CA GLU A 106 16.16 0.84 36.45
C GLU A 106 16.22 -0.53 35.80
N VAL A 107 16.61 -0.55 34.53
CA VAL A 107 17.10 -1.79 33.93
C VAL A 107 18.42 -2.02 34.65
N VAL A 108 18.39 -2.89 35.65
CA VAL A 108 19.59 -3.31 36.36
C VAL A 108 20.55 -3.80 35.27
N PRO A 109 21.70 -3.13 35.06
CA PRO A 109 22.70 -3.63 34.15
C PRO A 109 23.14 -4.97 34.73
N GLU A 110 22.81 -6.04 34.00
CA GLU A 110 23.50 -7.32 34.01
C GLU A 110 24.29 -7.58 35.30
N LEU A 111 23.59 -8.00 36.35
CA LEU A 111 24.23 -8.95 37.24
C LEU A 111 24.37 -10.21 36.37
N ASP A 112 25.59 -10.47 35.94
CA ASP A 112 26.08 -11.70 35.29
C ASP A 112 25.88 -12.94 36.20
N GLU A 113 24.71 -13.10 36.80
CA GLU A 113 24.39 -14.22 37.66
C GLU A 113 22.88 -14.52 37.64
N PHE A 114 22.36 -14.71 36.42
CA PHE A 114 21.29 -15.68 36.20
C PHE A 114 21.67 -16.54 34.99
N ALA A 115 22.84 -17.18 35.08
CA ALA A 115 23.02 -18.42 34.34
C ALA A 115 21.89 -19.35 34.82
N PRO A 116 21.01 -19.84 33.94
CA PRO A 116 20.03 -20.83 34.36
C PRO A 116 20.83 -22.01 34.92
N GLU A 117 20.57 -22.37 36.19
CA GLU A 117 20.90 -23.70 36.69
C GLU A 117 20.55 -24.71 35.58
N PRO A 118 21.46 -25.64 35.22
CA PRO A 118 21.39 -26.40 33.98
C PRO A 118 20.16 -27.30 33.83
N ASP A 119 19.25 -27.29 34.80
CA ASP A 119 18.09 -28.17 34.89
C ASP A 119 16.75 -27.43 34.71
N SER A 120 16.71 -26.10 34.52
CA SER A 120 15.45 -25.41 34.18
C SER A 120 15.17 -25.49 32.68
N HIS A 121 14.65 -26.64 32.25
CA HIS A 121 13.93 -26.80 30.99
C HIS A 121 12.94 -25.63 30.87
N TRP A 122 13.20 -24.66 29.99
CA TRP A 122 12.20 -23.67 29.60
C TRP A 122 11.15 -24.41 28.78
N SER A 123 10.29 -25.19 29.45
CA SER A 123 9.15 -25.78 28.80
C SER A 123 8.26 -24.59 28.49
N ILE A 124 8.19 -24.24 27.21
CA ILE A 124 7.07 -23.47 26.70
C ILE A 124 5.84 -24.23 27.20
N PRO A 125 5.02 -23.66 28.11
CA PRO A 125 3.81 -24.35 28.54
C PRO A 125 3.03 -24.68 27.26
N PRO A 126 2.45 -25.89 27.14
CA PRO A 126 1.66 -26.21 25.96
C PRO A 126 0.68 -25.06 25.75
N VAL A 127 0.58 -24.58 24.52
CA VAL A 127 -0.51 -23.66 24.15
C VAL A 127 -1.78 -24.46 24.43
N GLU A 128 -2.40 -24.22 25.58
CA GLU A 128 -3.76 -24.63 25.81
C GLU A 128 -4.57 -23.82 24.79
N ASN A 129 -4.94 -24.49 23.70
CA ASN A 129 -5.95 -23.97 22.80
C ASN A 129 -7.13 -23.58 23.70
N PRO A 130 -7.64 -22.34 23.62
CA PRO A 130 -8.71 -21.91 24.48
C PRO A 130 -9.86 -22.91 24.32
N THR A 131 -10.15 -23.65 25.39
CA THR A 131 -11.34 -24.49 25.46
C THR A 131 -12.50 -23.52 25.35
N VAL A 132 -13.19 -23.57 24.21
CA VAL A 132 -14.39 -22.78 23.94
C VAL A 132 -15.35 -22.98 25.11
N PRO A 133 -15.66 -21.94 25.90
CA PRO A 133 -16.66 -22.07 26.95
C PRO A 133 -18.01 -22.33 26.29
N GLN A 134 -18.57 -23.52 26.52
CA GLN A 134 -19.93 -23.86 26.14
C GLN A 134 -20.90 -23.25 27.16
N ASP A 135 -21.04 -21.92 27.17
CA ASP A 135 -22.21 -21.27 27.76
C ASP A 135 -22.38 -19.85 27.17
N PRO A 136 -23.49 -19.54 26.47
CA PRO A 136 -23.60 -18.29 25.70
C PRO A 136 -23.91 -17.03 26.52
N GLN A 137 -23.92 -17.06 27.85
CA GLN A 137 -24.53 -16.00 28.66
C GLN A 137 -23.72 -15.66 29.91
N LEU A 138 -22.58 -14.98 29.73
CA LEU A 138 -22.00 -14.02 30.70
C LEU A 138 -20.67 -13.46 30.17
N VAL A 139 -20.71 -12.74 29.05
CA VAL A 139 -19.65 -11.79 28.69
C VAL A 139 -20.19 -10.40 29.04
N GLN A 140 -19.83 -9.90 30.23
CA GLN A 140 -19.93 -8.46 30.45
C GLN A 140 -18.84 -7.81 29.61
N GLU A 141 -19.24 -7.05 28.59
CA GLU A 141 -18.33 -6.22 27.82
C GLU A 141 -17.49 -5.36 28.78
N PRO A 142 -16.15 -5.37 28.68
CA PRO A 142 -15.35 -4.41 29.41
C PRO A 142 -15.74 -3.02 28.92
N HIS A 143 -16.38 -2.24 29.80
CA HIS A 143 -16.76 -0.87 29.52
C HIS A 143 -15.49 -0.01 29.42
N TYR A 144 -14.96 0.13 28.20
CA TYR A 144 -13.87 1.06 27.94
C TYR A 144 -14.41 2.48 28.16
N PRO A 145 -13.78 3.29 29.04
CA PRO A 145 -14.16 4.69 29.14
C PRO A 145 -13.85 5.35 27.80
N SER A 146 -14.88 5.75 27.07
CA SER A 146 -14.76 6.68 25.96
C SER A 146 -14.14 7.96 26.50
N ARG A 147 -12.82 8.11 26.33
CA ARG A 147 -12.14 9.36 26.66
C ARG A 147 -11.80 10.03 25.36
N ASN A 148 -12.54 11.12 25.13
CA ASN A 148 -12.33 12.14 24.13
C ASN A 148 -10.83 12.45 23.95
N CYS A 149 -10.22 11.80 22.97
CA CYS A 149 -9.08 12.39 22.28
C CYS A 149 -9.66 13.64 21.59
N HIS A 150 -9.41 14.82 22.16
CA HIS A 150 -9.64 16.06 21.44
C HIS A 150 -8.71 16.05 20.22
N LEU A 151 -9.21 15.54 19.10
CA LEU A 151 -8.68 15.88 17.80
C LEU A 151 -8.78 17.41 17.68
N PRO A 152 -7.70 18.13 17.35
CA PRO A 152 -7.82 19.55 17.09
C PRO A 152 -8.80 19.73 15.93
N ASN A 153 -9.93 20.36 16.25
CA ASN A 153 -10.97 20.78 15.33
C ASN A 153 -10.32 21.52 14.16
N ARG A 154 -10.26 20.91 12.97
CA ARG A 154 -9.79 21.60 11.78
C ARG A 154 -10.58 21.27 10.53
N PHE A 155 -11.91 21.20 10.59
CA PHE A 155 -12.77 21.45 9.43
C PHE A 155 -14.15 21.92 9.91
N GLY A 156 -14.32 23.25 9.98
CA GLY A 156 -15.65 23.86 10.01
C GLY A 156 -16.29 23.72 8.63
N TRP A 157 -17.36 22.95 8.55
CA TRP A 157 -18.22 22.90 7.38
C TRP A 157 -19.02 24.20 7.33
N VAL A 158 -18.67 25.07 6.38
CA VAL A 158 -19.50 26.20 5.96
C VAL A 158 -20.59 25.63 5.04
N LEU A 159 -21.85 25.76 5.47
CA LEU A 159 -23.02 25.75 4.60
C LEU A 159 -23.22 27.15 4.01
#